data_AF-A0A173UZ98-F1
#
_entry.id   AF-A0A173UZ98-F1
#
_cell.length_a   1.000
_cell.length_b   1.000
_cell.length_c   1.000
_cell.angle_alpha   90.00
_cell.angle_beta   90.00
_cell.angle_gamma   90.00
#
_symmetry.space_group_name_H-M   'P 1'
#
loop_
_entity.id
_entity.type
_entity.pdbx_description
1 polymer ?
#
loop_
_entity_poly.entity_id
_entity_poly.type
_entity_poly.pdbx_seq_one_letter_code
_entity_poly.pdbx_strand_id
1 'polypeptide(L)'
;MSENKSILQALRKNVGKTQEQVAEYMDVATNTIQNWERTPSQIKEEQLCKLLDFYHATQKERKDIVLQIHRNVLCIDEENEENVTEPLNNYNFPDFLFEENPQIIEAAKNMTLSAEEMDVFGYWYHNKYKSQKIPYSSDFYESHGGYFTTMKIMEKIEFMFKGMDNRDVKDVRGGTLPSIMKDIYDFGILYPNQPYSYCSESRHYIVLTLHQLLYDRSKKKSEDISWLYEDCRKVKDPLKIGTSSQPDRKYGLVKDFVVLEKNTSNCDYQLKRHQYCETCEPELCDIFRKCSIYERCFQIEKREFTDESYLKEKKKHEEDLNEYNKHPALYDHAPKNFTPQYEYWLSLTNLGKQFVEWVEEETRQ
;
A
#
# COMPACT_ATOMS: atom_id res chain seq x y z
N MET A 1 7.36 10.09 34.69
CA MET A 1 7.57 11.13 33.65
C MET A 1 8.96 10.92 33.08
N SER A 2 9.13 9.95 32.18
CA SER A 2 10.38 9.78 31.43
C SER A 2 10.39 10.81 30.31
N GLU A 3 11.41 11.65 30.27
CA GLU A 3 11.64 12.57 29.16
C GLU A 3 11.94 11.74 27.90
N ASN A 4 11.00 11.65 26.96
CA ASN A 4 11.30 11.21 25.59
C ASN A 4 12.28 12.22 25.00
N LYS A 5 13.56 11.85 25.00
CA LYS A 5 14.63 12.68 24.44
C LYS A 5 14.61 12.51 22.92
N SER A 6 14.16 13.55 22.24
CA SER A 6 14.22 13.64 20.78
C SER A 6 15.62 13.40 20.22
N ILE A 7 15.70 12.70 19.09
CA ILE A 7 16.95 12.38 18.41
C ILE A 7 17.77 13.63 18.06
N LEU A 8 17.11 14.72 17.64
CA LEU A 8 17.78 15.98 17.32
C LEU A 8 18.39 16.63 18.56
N GLN A 9 17.70 16.51 19.70
CA GLN A 9 18.21 17.01 20.99
C GLN A 9 19.40 16.18 21.48
N ALA A 10 19.36 14.86 21.28
CA ALA A 10 20.48 13.98 21.62
C ALA A 10 21.73 14.30 20.79
N LEU A 11 21.58 14.45 19.47
CA LEU A 11 22.67 14.83 18.57
C LEU A 11 23.28 16.16 18.95
N ARG A 12 22.44 17.18 19.22
CA ARG A 12 22.91 18.49 19.67
C ARG A 12 23.73 18.40 20.96
N LYS A 13 23.25 17.63 21.94
CA LYS A 13 23.93 17.45 23.23
C LYS A 13 25.26 16.71 23.07
N ASN A 14 25.33 15.72 22.18
CA ASN A 14 26.55 14.98 21.89
C ASN A 14 27.67 15.87 21.32
N VAL A 15 27.32 16.91 20.56
CA VAL A 15 28.28 17.91 20.07
C VAL A 15 28.42 19.14 20.98
N GLY A 16 27.81 19.12 22.16
CA GLY A 16 27.94 20.16 23.18
C GLY A 16 27.39 21.54 22.78
N LYS A 17 26.40 21.60 21.87
CA LYS A 17 25.84 22.86 21.38
C LYS A 17 24.57 23.28 22.13
N THR A 18 24.37 24.58 22.24
CA THR A 18 23.12 25.19 22.73
C THR A 18 22.10 25.35 21.60
N GLN A 19 20.82 25.52 21.91
CA GLN A 19 19.79 25.72 20.89
C GLN A 19 20.01 27.06 20.15
N GLU A 20 20.52 28.07 20.86
CA GLU A 20 20.86 29.40 20.34
C GLU A 20 21.98 29.31 19.30
N GLN A 21 23.03 28.52 19.59
CA GLN A 21 24.14 28.31 18.65
C GLN A 21 23.71 27.58 17.37
N VAL A 22 22.79 26.63 17.50
CA VAL A 22 22.22 25.92 16.33
C VAL A 22 21.33 26.87 15.52
N ALA A 23 20.51 27.67 16.20
CA ALA A 23 19.62 28.64 15.57
C ALA A 23 20.40 29.69 14.77
N GLU A 24 21.50 30.19 15.35
CA GLU A 24 22.44 31.11 14.68
C GLU A 24 23.06 30.48 13.42
N TYR A 25 23.53 29.22 13.50
CA TYR A 25 24.10 28.53 12.34
C TYR A 25 23.07 28.24 11.23
N MET A 26 21.85 27.89 11.64
CA MET A 26 20.77 27.54 10.73
C MET A 26 20.08 28.77 10.12
N ASP A 27 20.37 29.98 10.63
CA ASP A 27 19.69 31.23 10.28
C ASP A 27 18.17 31.15 10.54
N VAL A 28 17.80 30.71 11.75
CA VAL A 28 16.41 30.58 12.19
C VAL A 28 16.24 31.07 13.62
N ALA A 29 15.00 31.30 14.06
CA ALA A 29 14.73 31.62 15.45
C ALA A 29 14.99 30.41 16.38
N THR A 30 15.41 30.65 17.63
CA THR A 30 15.62 29.60 18.64
C THR A 30 14.37 28.74 18.86
N ASN A 31 13.17 29.35 18.80
CA ASN A 31 11.89 28.63 18.87
C ASN A 31 11.72 27.60 17.74
N THR A 32 12.29 27.83 16.56
CA THR A 32 12.25 26.88 15.45
C THR A 32 13.06 25.63 15.78
N ILE A 33 14.25 25.78 16.37
CA ILE A 33 15.07 24.65 16.84
C ILE A 33 14.36 23.88 17.95
N GLN A 34 13.71 24.58 18.89
CA GLN A 34 12.90 23.95 19.93
C GLN A 34 11.74 23.14 19.34
N ASN A 35 11.06 23.67 18.33
CA ASN A 35 9.97 22.97 17.65
C ASN A 35 10.47 21.75 16.87
N TRP A 36 11.62 21.84 16.18
CA TRP A 36 12.22 20.67 15.52
C TRP A 36 12.67 19.62 16.54
N GLU A 37 13.28 20.01 17.65
CA GLU A 37 13.61 19.07 18.72
C GLU A 37 12.35 18.45 19.31
N ARG A 38 11.23 19.18 19.44
CA ARG A 38 9.98 18.60 19.93
C ARG A 38 9.28 17.72 18.88
N THR A 39 9.37 18.08 17.61
CA THR A 39 8.67 17.42 16.49
C THR A 39 9.59 17.38 15.28
N PRO A 40 10.51 16.40 15.21
CA PRO A 40 11.53 16.33 14.18
C PRO A 40 10.98 16.29 12.76
N SER A 41 9.82 15.67 12.53
CA SER A 41 9.17 15.58 11.22
C SER A 41 8.79 16.93 10.58
N GLN A 42 8.81 18.03 11.35
CA GLN A 42 8.54 19.38 10.83
C GLN A 42 9.77 20.04 10.18
N ILE A 43 10.97 19.52 10.41
CA ILE A 43 12.14 19.98 9.66
C ILE A 43 11.93 19.62 8.19
N LYS A 44 12.53 20.36 7.26
CA LYS A 44 12.58 19.92 5.85
C LYS A 44 13.87 19.14 5.62
N GLU A 45 13.87 18.21 4.66
CA GLU A 45 15.02 17.35 4.37
C GLU A 45 16.31 18.17 4.13
N GLU A 46 16.24 19.24 3.35
CA GLU A 46 17.37 20.16 3.11
C GLU A 46 17.91 20.79 4.42
N GLN A 47 17.01 21.15 5.33
CA GLN A 47 17.37 21.72 6.63
C GLN A 47 17.92 20.65 7.57
N LEU A 48 17.42 19.41 7.49
CA LEU A 48 17.95 18.29 8.25
C LEU A 48 19.36 17.94 7.79
N CYS A 49 19.62 17.89 6.49
CA CYS A 49 20.96 17.65 5.95
C CYS A 49 21.96 18.70 6.46
N LYS A 50 21.59 19.99 6.38
CA LYS A 50 22.41 21.10 6.90
C LYS A 50 22.64 20.99 8.42
N LEU A 51 21.64 20.53 9.17
CA LEU A 51 21.73 20.33 10.61
C LEU A 51 22.64 19.14 10.96
N LEU A 52 22.57 18.05 10.22
CA LEU A 52 23.42 16.86 10.41
C LEU A 52 24.87 17.12 10.00
N ASP A 53 25.10 18.01 9.03
CA ASP A 53 26.44 18.55 8.74
C ASP A 53 27.02 19.29 9.93
N PHE A 54 26.21 20.15 10.57
CA PHE A 54 26.62 20.89 11.75
C PHE A 54 26.91 20.00 12.97
N TYR A 55 26.18 18.88 13.09
CA TYR A 55 26.39 17.90 14.16
C TYR A 55 27.47 16.88 13.84
N HIS A 56 28.16 16.99 12.71
CA HIS A 56 29.20 16.04 12.29
C HIS A 56 28.75 14.58 12.31
N ALA A 57 27.46 14.32 12.04
CA ALA A 57 26.91 12.97 12.01
C ALA A 57 27.61 12.15 10.90
N THR A 58 27.98 10.92 11.21
CA THR A 58 28.58 9.97 10.25
C THR A 58 27.58 9.62 9.15
N GLN A 59 28.04 9.12 8.00
CA GLN A 59 27.13 8.71 6.92
C GLN A 59 26.11 7.65 7.37
N LYS A 60 26.51 6.74 8.26
CA LYS A 60 25.63 5.72 8.84
C LYS A 60 24.53 6.36 9.69
N GLU A 61 24.90 7.24 10.62
CA GLU A 61 23.94 7.94 11.49
C GLU A 61 22.99 8.81 10.66
N ARG A 62 23.50 9.51 9.63
CA ARG A 62 22.66 10.33 8.73
C ARG A 62 21.56 9.52 8.08
N LYS A 63 21.90 8.33 7.55
CA LYS A 63 20.93 7.41 6.97
C LYS A 63 19.86 7.08 8.00
N ASP A 64 20.25 6.60 9.18
CA ASP A 64 19.31 6.18 10.22
C ASP A 64 18.42 7.34 10.70
N ILE A 65 18.97 8.54 10.86
CA ILE A 65 18.24 9.74 11.31
C ILE A 65 17.27 10.25 10.25
N VAL A 66 17.66 10.28 8.97
CA VAL A 66 16.77 10.68 7.88
C VAL A 66 15.61 9.70 7.75
N LEU A 67 15.90 8.40 7.91
CA LEU A 67 14.87 7.36 7.90
C LEU A 67 13.91 7.50 9.09
N GLN A 68 14.41 7.85 10.28
CA GLN A 68 13.57 8.06 11.46
C GLN A 68 12.73 9.35 11.39
N ILE A 69 13.26 10.43 10.81
CA ILE A 69 12.60 11.75 10.80
C ILE A 69 11.66 11.94 9.61
N HIS A 70 12.04 11.45 8.42
CA HIS A 70 11.33 11.74 7.17
C HIS A 70 10.70 10.54 6.47
N ARG A 71 11.01 9.30 6.88
CA ARG A 71 10.40 8.11 6.26
C ARG A 71 8.98 7.83 6.77
N ASN A 72 8.50 8.55 7.78
CA ASN A 72 7.25 8.25 8.49
C ASN A 72 6.33 9.48 8.65
N VAL A 73 5.38 9.62 7.73
CA VAL A 73 4.03 10.12 8.07
C VAL A 73 3.14 8.90 7.78
N LEU A 74 2.92 7.95 8.70
CA LEU A 74 2.13 8.06 9.94
C LEU A 74 2.39 6.89 10.92
N CYS A 75 2.52 7.23 12.20
CA CYS A 75 2.13 6.52 13.43
C CYS A 75 2.64 5.08 13.69
N ILE A 76 3.70 4.97 14.50
CA ILE A 76 3.89 3.89 15.47
C ILE A 76 3.78 4.55 16.85
N ASP A 77 2.83 4.08 17.66
CA ASP A 77 2.78 4.40 19.09
C ASP A 77 4.00 3.75 19.77
N GLU A 78 4.73 4.56 20.52
CA GLU A 78 5.86 4.15 21.34
C GLU A 78 5.43 3.09 22.36
N GLU A 79 5.86 1.85 22.19
CA GLU A 79 6.14 0.86 23.26
C GLU A 79 6.50 -0.47 22.59
N ASN A 80 7.81 -0.75 22.45
CA ASN A 80 8.48 -2.07 22.46
C ASN A 80 9.77 -2.06 21.63
N GLU A 81 10.73 -1.22 22.02
CA GLU A 81 12.14 -1.52 21.72
C GLU A 81 12.62 -2.56 22.73
N GLU A 82 12.67 -3.84 22.33
CA GLU A 82 13.72 -4.76 22.75
C GLU A 82 13.57 -6.11 22.00
N ASN A 83 14.64 -6.49 21.30
CA ASN A 83 14.92 -7.79 20.65
C ASN A 83 14.57 -7.93 19.16
N VAL A 84 15.48 -7.45 18.29
CA VAL A 84 15.75 -8.16 17.03
C VAL A 84 17.25 -8.22 16.78
N THR A 85 17.89 -9.26 17.33
CA THR A 85 19.23 -9.72 16.95
C THR A 85 19.08 -11.01 16.15
N GLU A 86 18.76 -10.90 14.86
CA GLU A 86 18.95 -11.93 13.84
C GLU A 86 18.89 -11.24 12.47
N PRO A 87 19.69 -11.62 11.47
CA PRO A 87 19.58 -11.05 10.14
C PRO A 87 18.23 -11.49 9.58
N LEU A 88 17.23 -10.60 9.59
CA LEU A 88 15.93 -10.91 9.02
C LEU A 88 16.17 -11.44 7.61
N ASN A 89 15.66 -12.64 7.38
CA ASN A 89 15.30 -13.08 6.05
C ASN A 89 14.20 -12.11 5.58
N ASN A 90 14.61 -10.95 5.06
CA ASN A 90 13.80 -9.73 4.84
C ASN A 90 12.76 -9.89 3.71
N TYR A 91 12.19 -11.08 3.53
CA TYR A 91 11.22 -11.32 2.46
C TYR A 91 9.84 -10.74 2.81
N ASN A 92 9.52 -9.62 2.17
CA ASN A 92 8.34 -8.80 2.37
C ASN A 92 7.39 -8.81 1.16
N PHE A 93 7.38 -9.87 0.34
CA PHE A 93 6.41 -9.94 -0.77
C PHE A 93 5.15 -10.74 -0.36
N PRO A 94 3.93 -10.27 -0.68
CA PRO A 94 2.69 -10.92 -0.26
C PRO A 94 2.33 -12.10 -1.19
N ASP A 95 3.12 -13.19 -1.16
CA ASP A 95 2.94 -14.37 -2.02
C ASP A 95 1.49 -14.90 -2.02
N PHE A 96 0.85 -14.91 -0.84
CA PHE A 96 -0.53 -15.40 -0.62
C PHE A 96 -1.59 -14.65 -1.46
N LEU A 97 -1.36 -13.39 -1.84
CA LEU A 97 -2.27 -12.66 -2.71
C LEU A 97 -2.22 -13.18 -4.16
N PHE A 98 -1.08 -13.73 -4.57
CA PHE A 98 -0.74 -14.02 -5.96
C PHE A 98 -0.60 -15.52 -6.27
N GLU A 99 -1.13 -16.40 -5.42
CA GLU A 99 -1.10 -17.86 -5.65
C GLU A 99 -1.69 -18.27 -7.01
N GLU A 100 -2.73 -17.57 -7.47
CA GLU A 100 -3.36 -17.78 -8.78
C GLU A 100 -2.59 -17.13 -9.94
N ASN A 101 -1.61 -16.28 -9.64
CA ASN A 101 -0.77 -15.55 -10.60
C ASN A 101 0.74 -15.71 -10.27
N PRO A 102 1.29 -16.94 -10.30
CA PRO A 102 2.66 -17.22 -9.89
C PRO A 102 3.72 -16.44 -10.68
N GLN A 103 3.40 -16.03 -11.91
CA GLN A 103 4.28 -15.20 -12.73
C GLN A 103 4.56 -13.81 -12.13
N ILE A 104 3.66 -13.27 -11.30
CA ILE A 104 3.88 -12.00 -10.57
C ILE A 104 4.90 -12.21 -9.45
N ILE A 105 4.77 -13.32 -8.71
CA ILE A 105 5.72 -13.72 -7.65
C ILE A 105 7.12 -13.94 -8.25
N GLU A 106 7.19 -14.63 -9.39
CA GLU A 106 8.44 -14.88 -10.09
C GLU A 106 9.09 -13.57 -10.56
N ALA A 107 8.31 -12.65 -11.15
CA ALA A 107 8.80 -11.35 -11.57
C ALA A 107 9.39 -10.54 -10.39
N ALA A 108 8.71 -10.53 -9.24
CA ALA A 108 9.19 -9.85 -8.04
C ALA A 108 10.49 -10.48 -7.50
N LYS A 109 10.56 -11.82 -7.42
CA LYS A 109 11.78 -12.54 -6.99
C LYS A 109 12.96 -12.29 -7.93
N ASN A 110 12.70 -12.25 -9.23
CA ASN A 110 13.71 -11.99 -10.26
C ASN A 110 14.18 -10.54 -10.29
N MET A 111 13.46 -9.62 -9.64
CA MET A 111 13.86 -8.21 -9.50
C MET A 111 14.88 -8.03 -8.38
N THR A 112 16.01 -8.70 -8.57
CA THR A 112 17.16 -8.72 -7.67
C THR A 112 18.42 -8.45 -8.50
N LEU A 113 19.25 -7.54 -8.01
CA LEU A 113 20.52 -7.17 -8.60
C LEU A 113 21.62 -7.44 -7.56
N SER A 114 22.65 -8.19 -7.97
CA SER A 114 23.87 -8.33 -7.16
C SER A 114 24.58 -6.97 -6.98
N ALA A 115 25.56 -6.87 -6.08
CA ALA A 115 26.32 -5.63 -5.92
C ALA A 115 27.02 -5.19 -7.22
N GLU A 116 27.52 -6.14 -8.01
CA GLU A 116 28.13 -5.89 -9.32
C GLU A 116 27.07 -5.43 -10.34
N GLU A 117 25.90 -6.09 -10.35
CA GLU A 117 24.81 -5.74 -11.26
C GLU A 117 24.20 -4.37 -10.91
N MET A 118 24.20 -3.99 -9.63
CA MET A 118 23.77 -2.66 -9.17
C MET A 118 24.69 -1.54 -9.67
N ASP A 119 26.01 -1.76 -9.67
CA ASP A 119 26.94 -0.77 -10.23
C ASP A 119 26.71 -0.60 -11.73
N VAL A 120 26.68 -1.71 -12.49
CA VAL A 120 26.39 -1.68 -13.92
C VAL A 120 25.01 -1.05 -14.22
N PHE A 121 24.00 -1.34 -13.39
CA PHE A 121 22.68 -0.70 -13.47
C PHE A 121 22.77 0.82 -13.31
N GLY A 122 23.57 1.30 -12.36
CA GLY A 122 23.81 2.73 -12.15
C GLY A 122 24.31 3.42 -13.41
N TYR A 123 25.35 2.87 -14.05
CA TYR A 123 25.86 3.41 -15.32
C TYR A 123 24.83 3.31 -16.45
N TRP A 124 24.17 2.15 -16.59
CA TRP A 124 23.15 1.93 -17.62
C TRP A 124 22.00 2.93 -17.49
N TYR A 125 21.47 3.10 -16.28
CA TYR A 125 20.38 4.03 -15.98
C TYR A 125 20.80 5.48 -16.29
N HIS A 126 21.96 5.89 -15.79
CA HIS A 126 22.48 7.24 -16.01
C HIS A 126 22.62 7.53 -17.50
N ASN A 127 23.26 6.62 -18.24
CA ASN A 127 23.46 6.75 -19.68
C ASN A 127 22.18 6.68 -20.49
N LYS A 128 21.13 6.03 -19.98
CA LYS A 128 19.85 5.97 -20.68
C LYS A 128 19.01 7.23 -20.44
N TYR A 129 18.98 7.75 -19.22
CA TYR A 129 17.97 8.73 -18.80
C TYR A 129 18.51 10.11 -18.39
N LYS A 130 19.80 10.24 -18.08
CA LYS A 130 20.42 11.55 -17.78
C LYS A 130 20.96 12.20 -19.05
N SER A 131 21.00 13.53 -19.07
CA SER A 131 21.49 14.32 -20.21
C SER A 131 23.00 14.17 -20.40
N GLN A 132 23.74 14.25 -19.31
CA GLN A 132 25.17 13.98 -19.29
C GLN A 132 25.39 12.47 -19.41
N LYS A 133 26.19 12.05 -20.39
CA LYS A 133 26.54 10.65 -20.59
C LYS A 133 27.91 10.37 -19.96
N ILE A 134 28.04 9.21 -19.33
CA ILE A 134 29.27 8.69 -18.76
C ILE A 134 29.81 7.63 -19.74
N PRO A 135 30.99 7.84 -20.35
CA PRO A 135 31.56 6.84 -21.25
C PRO A 135 31.94 5.57 -20.47
N TYR A 136 31.67 4.41 -21.06
CA TYR A 136 32.19 3.14 -20.55
C TYR A 136 33.69 3.05 -20.91
N SER A 137 34.57 3.29 -19.94
CA SER A 137 36.02 3.24 -20.12
C SER A 137 36.54 1.79 -20.17
N SER A 138 37.80 1.60 -20.60
CA SER A 138 38.46 0.27 -20.50
C SER A 138 38.43 -0.23 -19.06
N ASP A 139 38.77 0.64 -18.10
CA ASP A 139 38.79 0.34 -16.67
C ASP A 139 37.43 -0.12 -16.15
N PHE A 140 36.32 0.46 -16.64
CA PHE A 140 34.96 0.01 -16.30
C PHE A 140 34.72 -1.44 -16.75
N TYR A 141 35.11 -1.80 -17.96
CA TYR A 141 34.96 -3.19 -18.41
C TYR A 141 35.89 -4.13 -17.64
N GLU A 142 37.13 -3.72 -17.39
CA GLU A 142 38.10 -4.52 -16.64
C GLU A 142 37.65 -4.79 -15.20
N SER A 143 37.04 -3.81 -14.53
CA SER A 143 36.53 -3.98 -13.16
C SER A 143 35.31 -4.91 -13.06
N HIS A 144 34.62 -5.17 -14.18
CA HIS A 144 33.40 -5.99 -14.27
C HIS A 144 33.63 -7.29 -15.08
N GLY A 145 34.83 -7.86 -14.98
CA GLY A 145 35.16 -9.15 -15.60
C GLY A 145 35.34 -9.12 -17.12
N GLY A 146 35.60 -7.95 -17.68
CA GLY A 146 35.85 -7.71 -19.11
C GLY A 146 34.58 -7.44 -19.93
N TYR A 147 34.79 -6.88 -21.14
CA TYR A 147 33.72 -6.42 -22.03
C TYR A 147 32.56 -7.41 -22.20
N PHE A 148 32.84 -8.68 -22.51
CA PHE A 148 31.80 -9.69 -22.75
C PHE A 148 30.97 -10.00 -21.51
N THR A 149 31.57 -9.97 -20.32
CA THR A 149 30.87 -10.21 -19.05
C THR A 149 29.96 -9.04 -18.74
N THR A 150 30.48 -7.82 -18.85
CA THR A 150 29.71 -6.59 -18.63
C THR A 150 28.54 -6.46 -19.60
N MET A 151 28.72 -6.81 -20.88
CA MET A 151 27.64 -6.79 -21.85
C MET A 151 26.51 -7.76 -21.52
N LYS A 152 26.83 -8.96 -21.00
CA LYS A 152 25.80 -9.90 -20.52
C LYS A 152 25.02 -9.35 -19.33
N ILE A 153 25.68 -8.66 -18.42
CA ILE A 153 25.02 -7.98 -17.29
C ILE A 153 24.08 -6.88 -17.80
N MET A 154 24.55 -6.06 -18.75
CA MET A 154 23.73 -5.02 -19.38
C MET A 154 22.51 -5.60 -20.11
N GLU A 155 22.65 -6.72 -20.82
CA GLU A 155 21.53 -7.41 -21.47
C GLU A 155 20.50 -7.91 -20.44
N LYS A 156 20.96 -8.48 -19.32
CA LYS A 156 20.09 -8.89 -18.20
C LYS A 156 19.32 -7.70 -17.63
N ILE A 157 20.02 -6.59 -17.36
CA ILE A 157 19.41 -5.35 -16.85
C ILE A 157 18.39 -4.81 -17.84
N GLU A 158 18.77 -4.68 -19.12
CA GLU A 158 17.86 -4.19 -20.15
C GLU A 158 16.62 -5.07 -20.25
N PHE A 159 16.78 -6.39 -20.18
CA PHE A 159 15.67 -7.34 -20.18
C PHE A 159 14.75 -7.16 -18.96
N MET A 160 15.33 -7.06 -17.75
CA MET A 160 14.59 -6.92 -16.49
C MET A 160 13.72 -5.65 -16.46
N PHE A 161 14.25 -4.52 -16.93
CA PHE A 161 13.55 -3.23 -16.89
C PHE A 161 12.84 -2.89 -18.20
N LYS A 162 12.78 -3.82 -19.16
CA LYS A 162 12.20 -3.58 -20.48
C LYS A 162 10.70 -3.26 -20.38
N GLY A 163 10.33 -2.03 -20.76
CA GLY A 163 8.94 -1.60 -20.79
C GLY A 163 8.42 -1.01 -19.48
N MET A 164 9.26 -0.95 -18.44
CA MET A 164 8.97 -0.15 -17.25
C MET A 164 9.11 1.34 -17.59
N ASP A 165 8.24 2.20 -17.05
CA ASP A 165 8.32 3.65 -17.26
C ASP A 165 9.34 4.24 -16.27
N ASN A 166 10.30 5.01 -16.79
CA ASN A 166 11.26 5.73 -15.95
C ASN A 166 10.72 7.10 -15.49
N ARG A 167 9.56 7.51 -15.97
CA ARG A 167 8.88 8.69 -15.46
C ARG A 167 8.12 8.31 -14.21
N ASP A 168 8.09 9.27 -13.28
CA ASP A 168 7.25 9.15 -12.11
C ASP A 168 5.79 8.93 -12.55
N VAL A 169 5.17 7.92 -11.93
CA VAL A 169 3.83 7.49 -12.26
C VAL A 169 2.87 8.28 -11.38
N LYS A 170 1.74 8.69 -11.94
CA LYS A 170 0.67 9.23 -11.10
C LYS A 170 0.14 8.09 -10.25
N ASP A 171 0.21 8.23 -8.93
CA ASP A 171 -0.61 7.43 -8.05
C ASP A 171 -2.08 7.72 -8.36
N VAL A 172 -2.94 6.83 -7.89
CA VAL A 172 -4.38 6.88 -8.15
C VAL A 172 -5.10 8.00 -7.37
N ARG A 173 -4.40 8.76 -6.53
CA ARG A 173 -4.82 10.05 -5.92
C ARG A 173 -4.38 11.26 -6.74
N GLY A 174 -3.63 11.06 -7.82
CA GLY A 174 -3.01 12.13 -8.59
C GLY A 174 -1.69 12.65 -8.01
N GLY A 175 -1.18 12.02 -6.95
CA GLY A 175 0.18 12.23 -6.45
C GLY A 175 1.21 11.64 -7.39
N THR A 176 2.46 12.08 -7.29
CA THR A 176 3.56 11.58 -8.13
C THR A 176 4.32 10.52 -7.34
N LEU A 177 4.21 9.26 -7.75
CA LEU A 177 5.00 8.16 -7.22
C LEU A 177 6.28 8.03 -8.06
N PRO A 178 7.47 8.01 -7.46
CA PRO A 178 8.69 7.79 -8.21
C PRO A 178 8.65 6.49 -9.03
N SER A 179 9.34 6.51 -10.17
CA SER A 179 9.58 5.27 -10.92
C SER A 179 10.41 4.30 -10.09
N ILE A 180 10.04 3.02 -10.04
CA ILE A 180 10.87 2.00 -9.39
C ILE A 180 12.31 2.04 -9.93
N MET A 181 12.50 2.32 -11.23
CA MET A 181 13.84 2.39 -11.81
C MET A 181 14.66 3.54 -11.21
N LYS A 182 14.00 4.68 -10.96
CA LYS A 182 14.62 5.84 -10.30
C LYS A 182 14.94 5.51 -8.84
N ASP A 183 14.04 4.85 -8.12
CA ASP A 183 14.26 4.47 -6.73
C ASP A 183 15.42 3.49 -6.57
N ILE A 184 15.55 2.51 -7.48
CA ILE A 184 16.71 1.60 -7.52
C ILE A 184 18.00 2.36 -7.83
N TYR A 185 17.94 3.33 -8.75
CA TYR A 185 19.10 4.15 -9.10
C TYR A 185 19.56 4.98 -7.90
N ASP A 186 18.64 5.62 -7.20
CA ASP A 186 18.90 6.40 -6.01
C ASP A 186 19.39 5.49 -4.85
N PHE A 187 18.84 4.27 -4.70
CA PHE A 187 19.35 3.26 -3.78
C PHE A 187 20.82 2.93 -4.06
N GLY A 188 21.18 2.71 -5.33
CA GLY A 188 22.56 2.42 -5.72
C GLY A 188 23.55 3.57 -5.44
N ILE A 189 23.10 4.83 -5.58
CA ILE A 189 23.89 6.00 -5.20
C ILE A 189 24.09 6.08 -3.69
N LEU A 190 23.01 5.85 -2.93
CA LEU A 190 23.03 5.97 -1.47
C LEU A 190 23.77 4.81 -0.79
N TYR A 191 23.73 3.62 -1.38
CA TYR A 191 24.30 2.39 -0.84
C TYR A 191 25.22 1.70 -1.86
N PRO A 192 26.38 2.32 -2.17
CA PRO A 192 27.31 1.73 -3.11
C PRO A 192 27.78 0.34 -2.62
N ASN A 193 27.93 -0.58 -3.56
CA ASN A 193 28.33 -1.98 -3.33
C ASN A 193 27.30 -2.83 -2.54
N GLN A 194 26.06 -2.37 -2.35
CA GLN A 194 25.00 -3.18 -1.79
C GLN A 194 24.15 -3.83 -2.90
N PRO A 195 23.78 -5.11 -2.76
CA PRO A 195 22.79 -5.72 -3.64
C PRO A 195 21.40 -5.10 -3.40
N TYR A 196 20.54 -5.20 -4.40
CA TYR A 196 19.15 -4.78 -4.31
C TYR A 196 18.23 -5.99 -4.49
N SER A 197 17.15 -6.07 -3.70
CA SER A 197 16.08 -7.04 -3.90
C SER A 197 14.73 -6.38 -3.66
N TYR A 198 13.87 -6.40 -4.67
CA TYR A 198 12.52 -5.83 -4.56
C TYR A 198 11.70 -6.49 -3.44
N CYS A 199 11.81 -7.81 -3.26
CA CYS A 199 11.13 -8.52 -2.19
C CYS A 199 11.68 -8.16 -0.80
N SER A 200 12.79 -7.42 -0.69
CA SER A 200 13.34 -6.93 0.58
C SER A 200 12.93 -5.51 0.93
N GLU A 201 12.18 -4.84 0.06
CA GLU A 201 11.62 -3.52 0.34
C GLU A 201 10.52 -3.59 1.38
N SER A 202 10.13 -2.43 1.93
CA SER A 202 9.00 -2.37 2.86
C SER A 202 7.71 -2.88 2.23
N ARG A 203 6.82 -3.47 3.03
CA ARG A 203 5.50 -3.96 2.56
C ARG A 203 4.71 -2.80 1.95
N HIS A 204 4.80 -1.60 2.54
CA HIS A 204 4.18 -0.40 1.99
C HIS A 204 4.71 -0.01 0.61
N TYR A 205 6.04 0.03 0.43
CA TYR A 205 6.65 0.30 -0.87
C TYR A 205 6.16 -0.71 -1.91
N ILE A 206 6.21 -2.00 -1.58
CA ILE A 206 5.75 -3.07 -2.46
C ILE A 206 4.30 -2.87 -2.87
N VAL A 207 3.39 -2.56 -1.94
CA VAL A 207 1.97 -2.29 -2.24
C VAL A 207 1.80 -1.10 -3.19
N LEU A 208 2.56 -0.02 -3.00
CA LEU A 208 2.48 1.17 -3.85
C LEU A 208 3.06 0.95 -5.24
N THR A 209 4.18 0.23 -5.35
CA THR A 209 4.92 0.13 -6.60
C THR A 209 4.61 -1.11 -7.42
N LEU A 210 3.91 -2.10 -6.86
CA LEU A 210 3.69 -3.39 -7.52
C LEU A 210 3.14 -3.26 -8.95
N HIS A 211 2.20 -2.34 -9.16
CA HIS A 211 1.57 -2.07 -10.47
C HIS A 211 2.57 -1.62 -11.56
N GLN A 212 3.77 -1.20 -11.19
CA GLN A 212 4.85 -0.88 -12.13
C GLN A 212 5.65 -2.11 -12.55
N LEU A 213 5.57 -3.23 -11.82
CA LEU A 213 6.18 -4.49 -12.23
C LEU A 213 5.50 -5.03 -13.49
N LEU A 214 6.33 -5.51 -14.42
CA LEU A 214 5.87 -6.24 -15.58
C LEU A 214 6.06 -7.73 -15.32
N TYR A 215 5.02 -8.51 -15.62
CA TYR A 215 5.05 -9.96 -15.47
C TYR A 215 4.63 -10.61 -16.79
N ASP A 216 5.21 -11.78 -17.09
CA ASP A 216 4.95 -12.57 -18.29
C ASP A 216 5.04 -11.78 -19.61
N ARG A 217 6.25 -11.72 -20.21
CA ARG A 217 6.71 -11.35 -21.59
C ARG A 217 5.79 -10.51 -22.51
N SER A 218 4.49 -10.70 -22.46
CA SER A 218 3.44 -9.72 -22.77
C SER A 218 3.56 -8.47 -21.89
N LYS A 219 3.29 -7.30 -22.45
CA LYS A 219 3.44 -5.99 -21.79
C LYS A 219 2.41 -5.71 -20.68
N LYS A 220 1.91 -6.75 -19.99
CA LYS A 220 0.90 -6.62 -18.95
C LYS A 220 1.55 -6.21 -17.64
N LYS A 221 1.06 -5.11 -17.08
CA LYS A 221 1.44 -4.61 -15.77
C LYS A 221 0.78 -5.46 -14.68
N SER A 222 1.47 -5.59 -13.54
CA SER A 222 0.90 -6.16 -12.32
C SER A 222 -0.43 -5.52 -11.95
N GLU A 223 -1.26 -6.29 -11.25
CA GLU A 223 -2.48 -5.80 -10.64
C GLU A 223 -2.17 -4.60 -9.73
N ASP A 224 -2.94 -3.51 -9.87
CA ASP A 224 -2.76 -2.33 -9.03
C ASP A 224 -3.52 -2.51 -7.71
N ILE A 225 -2.74 -2.77 -6.67
CA ILE A 225 -3.21 -2.98 -5.29
C ILE A 225 -2.92 -1.78 -4.38
N SER A 226 -2.50 -0.63 -4.93
CA SER A 226 -2.04 0.53 -4.14
C SER A 226 -3.10 1.07 -3.16
N TRP A 227 -4.40 0.93 -3.49
CA TRP A 227 -5.51 1.27 -2.61
C TRP A 227 -6.07 0.12 -1.80
N LEU A 228 -5.72 -1.12 -2.15
CA LEU A 228 -6.35 -2.31 -1.59
C LEU A 228 -6.23 -2.30 -0.07
N TYR A 229 -5.10 -1.84 0.45
CA TYR A 229 -4.87 -1.78 1.89
C TYR A 229 -5.81 -0.78 2.57
N GLU A 230 -5.88 0.45 2.05
CA GLU A 230 -6.74 1.51 2.57
C GLU A 230 -8.21 1.11 2.54
N ASP A 231 -8.62 0.41 1.50
CA ASP A 231 -9.97 -0.07 1.32
C ASP A 231 -10.28 -1.23 2.24
N CYS A 232 -9.37 -2.19 2.36
CA CYS A 232 -9.55 -3.28 3.30
C CYS A 232 -9.62 -2.73 4.74
N ARG A 233 -8.78 -1.75 5.09
CA ARG A 233 -8.77 -1.10 6.41
C ARG A 233 -10.10 -0.42 6.73
N LYS A 234 -10.76 0.22 5.75
CA LYS A 234 -12.08 0.85 5.96
C LYS A 234 -13.19 -0.16 6.24
N VAL A 235 -13.05 -1.40 5.77
CA VAL A 235 -14.00 -2.51 5.93
C VAL A 235 -13.52 -3.53 6.98
N LYS A 236 -12.55 -3.14 7.84
CA LYS A 236 -12.08 -3.99 8.94
C LYS A 236 -13.25 -4.40 9.85
N ASP A 237 -14.14 -3.44 10.08
CA ASP A 237 -15.49 -3.68 10.57
C ASP A 237 -16.47 -3.76 9.39
N PRO A 238 -17.36 -4.77 9.35
CA PRO A 238 -18.37 -4.88 8.29
C PRO A 238 -19.19 -3.60 8.13
N LEU A 239 -19.41 -3.17 6.88
CA LEU A 239 -20.14 -1.95 6.55
C LEU A 239 -21.51 -2.29 5.96
N LYS A 240 -22.58 -1.71 6.51
CA LYS A 240 -23.93 -1.88 5.96
C LYS A 240 -24.08 -1.13 4.64
N ILE A 241 -24.55 -1.82 3.61
CA ILE A 241 -24.79 -1.29 2.27
C ILE A 241 -26.15 -0.58 2.24
N GLY A 242 -26.23 0.60 1.61
CA GLY A 242 -27.50 1.28 1.30
C GLY A 242 -28.06 2.24 2.35
N THR A 243 -27.26 2.77 3.29
CA THR A 243 -27.77 3.57 4.42
C THR A 243 -27.72 5.10 4.24
N SER A 244 -27.25 5.63 3.11
CA SER A 244 -27.11 7.09 2.96
C SER A 244 -27.72 7.63 1.66
N SER A 245 -28.73 8.49 1.80
CA SER A 245 -29.24 9.35 0.72
C SER A 245 -28.24 10.44 0.29
N GLN A 246 -27.13 10.58 1.02
CA GLN A 246 -25.97 11.39 0.65
C GLN A 246 -24.72 10.52 0.76
N PRO A 247 -23.94 10.31 -0.30
CA PRO A 247 -22.73 9.51 -0.22
C PRO A 247 -21.77 10.15 0.77
N ASP A 248 -21.51 9.45 1.87
CA ASP A 248 -20.59 9.92 2.90
C ASP A 248 -19.20 10.06 2.25
N ARG A 249 -18.72 11.30 2.07
CA ARG A 249 -17.51 11.62 1.29
C ARG A 249 -16.26 10.89 1.81
N LYS A 250 -16.31 10.39 3.04
CA LYS A 250 -15.25 9.64 3.72
C LYS A 250 -15.00 8.25 3.14
N TYR A 251 -15.99 7.64 2.46
CA TYR A 251 -15.92 6.24 2.02
C TYR A 251 -16.09 6.12 0.50
N GLY A 252 -15.17 6.73 -0.27
CA GLY A 252 -15.21 6.75 -1.73
C GLY A 252 -15.45 5.40 -2.41
N LEU A 253 -14.88 4.30 -1.88
CA LEU A 253 -15.11 2.95 -2.39
C LEU A 253 -16.51 2.41 -2.09
N VAL A 254 -17.01 2.72 -0.89
CA VAL A 254 -18.34 2.30 -0.42
C VAL A 254 -19.41 2.96 -1.29
N LYS A 255 -19.18 4.18 -1.79
CA LYS A 255 -20.09 4.88 -2.72
C LYS A 255 -20.48 4.02 -3.92
N ASP A 256 -19.55 3.27 -4.49
CA ASP A 256 -19.82 2.45 -5.69
C ASP A 256 -20.50 1.11 -5.35
N PHE A 257 -20.40 0.64 -4.10
CA PHE A 257 -21.22 -0.45 -3.55
C PHE A 257 -22.61 0.03 -3.06
N VAL A 258 -22.74 1.32 -2.71
CA VAL A 258 -23.88 1.88 -1.95
C VAL A 258 -24.96 2.54 -2.82
N VAL A 259 -24.79 2.65 -4.14
CA VAL A 259 -25.90 3.09 -5.02
C VAL A 259 -26.88 1.94 -5.28
N LEU A 260 -27.66 1.55 -4.28
CA LEU A 260 -28.87 0.75 -4.47
C LEU A 260 -29.94 1.14 -3.45
N GLU A 261 -30.72 2.17 -3.78
CA GLU A 261 -32.11 2.25 -3.34
C GLU A 261 -33.02 2.69 -4.48
N LYS A 262 -33.79 1.73 -4.99
CA LYS A 262 -35.24 1.85 -5.11
C LYS A 262 -35.86 0.49 -5.40
N ASN A 263 -36.54 -0.05 -4.38
CA ASN A 263 -37.61 -1.05 -4.45
C ASN A 263 -37.82 -1.71 -5.82
N THR A 264 -37.11 -2.80 -6.10
CA THR A 264 -37.59 -3.79 -7.07
C THR A 264 -37.23 -5.18 -6.60
N SER A 265 -38.23 -6.04 -6.54
CA SER A 265 -38.25 -7.45 -6.11
C SER A 265 -37.45 -8.40 -7.00
N ASN A 266 -36.29 -7.97 -7.51
CA ASN A 266 -35.46 -8.67 -8.48
C ASN A 266 -33.96 -8.65 -8.12
N CYS A 267 -33.63 -8.45 -6.84
CA CYS A 267 -32.25 -8.29 -6.36
C CYS A 267 -31.32 -9.49 -6.59
N ASP A 268 -31.82 -10.68 -6.95
CA ASP A 268 -30.99 -11.82 -7.38
C ASP A 268 -30.40 -11.64 -8.80
N TYR A 269 -30.90 -10.69 -9.60
CA TYR A 269 -30.58 -10.63 -11.04
C TYR A 269 -29.46 -9.64 -11.42
N GLN A 270 -29.03 -8.73 -10.53
CA GLN A 270 -28.09 -7.66 -10.93
C GLN A 270 -26.63 -7.86 -10.50
N LEU A 271 -26.34 -8.73 -9.52
CA LEU A 271 -24.94 -9.11 -9.22
C LEU A 271 -24.36 -10.07 -10.27
N LYS A 272 -25.20 -10.83 -10.99
CA LYS A 272 -24.77 -11.78 -12.04
C LYS A 272 -24.52 -11.14 -13.42
N ARG A 273 -24.78 -9.84 -13.61
CA ARG A 273 -24.80 -9.19 -14.93
C ARG A 273 -23.85 -7.99 -15.08
N HIS A 274 -22.69 -8.03 -14.44
CA HIS A 274 -21.60 -7.09 -14.75
C HIS A 274 -20.77 -7.51 -15.99
N GLN A 275 -21.34 -8.36 -16.84
CA GLN A 275 -20.90 -8.55 -18.22
C GLN A 275 -21.69 -7.61 -19.15
N TYR A 276 -20.96 -6.65 -19.72
CA TYR A 276 -21.35 -5.75 -20.82
C TYR A 276 -22.45 -4.72 -20.53
N CYS A 277 -22.03 -3.47 -20.33
CA CYS A 277 -22.88 -2.30 -20.61
C CYS A 277 -22.88 -2.06 -22.13
N GLU A 278 -23.99 -2.36 -22.81
CA GLU A 278 -24.14 -2.13 -24.27
C GLU A 278 -24.23 -0.64 -24.66
N THR A 279 -24.34 0.27 -23.69
CA THR A 279 -24.57 1.72 -23.94
C THR A 279 -23.46 2.62 -23.40
N CYS A 280 -22.44 2.06 -22.76
CA CYS A 280 -21.34 2.83 -22.19
C CYS A 280 -20.21 2.94 -23.22
N GLU A 281 -19.75 4.16 -23.52
CA GLU A 281 -18.48 4.34 -24.22
C GLU A 281 -17.37 3.67 -23.37
N PRO A 282 -16.54 2.80 -23.96
CA PRO A 282 -15.63 1.90 -23.23
C PRO A 282 -14.68 2.58 -22.22
N GLU A 283 -14.41 3.87 -22.37
CA GLU A 283 -13.46 4.64 -21.57
C GLU A 283 -14.06 5.20 -20.26
N LEU A 284 -15.39 5.17 -20.09
CA LEU A 284 -16.08 5.71 -18.89
C LEU A 284 -16.55 4.62 -17.91
N CYS A 285 -16.41 3.35 -18.26
CA CYS A 285 -16.78 2.21 -17.41
C CYS A 285 -15.62 1.74 -16.51
N ASP A 286 -14.63 2.62 -16.28
CA ASP A 286 -13.33 2.36 -15.64
C ASP A 286 -13.33 2.45 -14.10
N ILE A 287 -14.49 2.58 -13.46
CA ILE A 287 -14.57 2.90 -12.02
C ILE A 287 -14.16 1.72 -11.12
N PHE A 288 -14.16 0.49 -11.65
CA PHE A 288 -13.45 -0.61 -11.04
C PHE A 288 -12.46 -1.20 -12.04
N ARG A 289 -11.17 -0.90 -11.80
CA ARG A 289 -10.10 -1.77 -12.29
C ARG A 289 -10.48 -3.21 -11.93
N LYS A 290 -10.72 -4.02 -12.96
CA LYS A 290 -10.91 -5.48 -12.92
C LYS A 290 -9.67 -6.16 -12.33
N CYS A 291 -9.43 -5.96 -11.05
CA CYS A 291 -8.32 -6.51 -10.30
C CYS A 291 -8.88 -7.73 -9.58
N SER A 292 -8.48 -8.94 -9.99
CA SER A 292 -9.02 -10.20 -9.47
C SER A 292 -8.87 -10.31 -7.95
N ILE A 293 -7.87 -9.61 -7.40
CA ILE A 293 -7.60 -9.58 -5.96
C ILE A 293 -8.68 -8.83 -5.18
N TYR A 294 -9.29 -7.76 -5.71
CA TYR A 294 -10.37 -7.06 -4.99
C TYR A 294 -11.58 -7.99 -4.80
N GLU A 295 -11.97 -8.73 -5.84
CA GLU A 295 -13.07 -9.71 -5.75
C GLU A 295 -12.79 -10.82 -4.73
N ARG A 296 -11.51 -11.15 -4.50
CA ARG A 296 -11.09 -12.16 -3.53
C ARG A 296 -10.95 -11.60 -2.10
N CYS A 297 -10.73 -10.29 -1.93
CA CYS A 297 -10.54 -9.66 -0.62
C CYS A 297 -11.86 -9.21 0.05
N PHE A 298 -12.91 -8.96 -0.73
CA PHE A 298 -14.20 -8.49 -0.23
C PHE A 298 -15.32 -9.50 -0.48
N GLN A 299 -16.30 -9.52 0.42
CA GLN A 299 -17.53 -10.31 0.26
C GLN A 299 -18.75 -9.51 0.70
N ILE A 300 -19.90 -9.84 0.12
CA ILE A 300 -21.20 -9.30 0.53
C ILE A 300 -21.93 -10.36 1.36
N GLU A 301 -22.22 -10.02 2.60
CA GLU A 301 -23.00 -10.83 3.51
C GLU A 301 -24.47 -10.41 3.48
N LYS A 302 -25.35 -11.37 3.21
CA LYS A 302 -26.79 -11.22 3.35
C LYS A 302 -27.19 -11.59 4.78
N ARG A 303 -27.60 -10.61 5.58
CA ARG A 303 -28.03 -10.79 6.97
C ARG A 303 -29.53 -10.53 7.06
N GLU A 304 -30.27 -11.40 7.74
CA GLU A 304 -31.68 -11.13 8.01
C GLU A 304 -31.82 -9.92 8.95
N PHE A 305 -32.89 -9.14 8.81
CA PHE A 305 -33.17 -8.02 9.71
C PHE A 305 -33.24 -8.52 11.16
N THR A 306 -32.73 -7.70 12.07
CA THR A 306 -32.67 -8.02 13.51
C THR A 306 -33.32 -6.94 14.38
N ASP A 307 -33.98 -5.96 13.75
CA ASP A 307 -34.69 -4.93 14.51
C ASP A 307 -35.90 -5.53 15.25
N GLU A 308 -36.23 -4.91 16.38
CA GLU A 308 -37.23 -5.42 17.31
C GLU A 308 -38.63 -5.50 16.69
N SER A 309 -38.94 -4.63 15.71
CA SER A 309 -40.23 -4.62 15.01
C SER A 309 -40.33 -5.82 14.08
N TYR A 310 -39.30 -6.05 13.25
CA TYR A 310 -39.21 -7.20 12.37
C TYR A 310 -39.26 -8.53 13.13
N LEU A 311 -38.50 -8.66 14.22
CA LEU A 311 -38.48 -9.89 15.03
C LEU A 311 -39.84 -10.19 15.68
N LYS A 312 -40.57 -9.15 16.12
CA LYS A 312 -41.95 -9.29 16.64
C LYS A 312 -42.91 -9.75 15.55
N GLU A 313 -42.82 -9.17 14.35
CA GLU A 313 -43.65 -9.55 13.21
C GLU A 313 -43.38 -10.99 12.76
N LYS A 314 -42.10 -11.38 12.65
CA LYS A 314 -41.68 -12.75 12.32
C LYS A 314 -42.23 -13.76 13.31
N LYS A 315 -42.04 -13.52 14.61
CA LYS A 315 -42.51 -14.41 15.67
C LYS A 315 -44.04 -14.56 15.63
N LYS A 316 -44.77 -13.45 15.46
CA LYS A 316 -46.23 -13.47 15.34
C LYS A 316 -46.67 -14.30 14.13
N HIS A 317 -46.03 -14.13 12.98
CA HIS A 317 -46.34 -14.94 11.80
C HIS A 317 -46.08 -16.43 12.03
N GLU A 318 -44.97 -16.79 12.68
CA GLU A 318 -44.65 -18.18 13.02
C GLU A 318 -45.69 -18.79 13.99
N GLU A 319 -46.16 -18.02 14.97
CA GLU A 319 -47.24 -18.42 15.89
C GLU A 319 -48.57 -18.63 15.15
N ASP A 320 -48.99 -17.65 14.34
CA ASP A 320 -50.21 -17.69 13.53
C ASP A 320 -50.20 -18.88 12.55
N LEU A 321 -49.05 -19.15 11.92
CA LEU A 321 -48.87 -20.27 10.97
C LEU A 321 -48.91 -21.62 11.68
N ASN A 322 -48.29 -21.74 12.86
CA ASN A 322 -48.33 -22.97 13.64
C ASN A 322 -49.76 -23.27 14.14
N GLU A 323 -50.50 -22.24 14.54
CA GLU A 323 -51.90 -22.39 14.97
C GLU A 323 -52.82 -22.77 13.80
N TYR A 324 -52.70 -22.09 12.66
CA TYR A 324 -53.40 -22.43 11.42
C TYR A 324 -53.14 -23.89 11.01
N ASN A 325 -51.88 -24.34 11.05
CA ASN A 325 -51.52 -25.71 10.66
C ASN A 325 -52.10 -26.78 11.61
N LYS A 326 -52.30 -26.46 12.89
CA LYS A 326 -52.96 -27.36 13.86
C LYS A 326 -54.47 -27.42 13.67
N HIS A 327 -55.09 -26.29 13.33
CA HIS A 327 -56.55 -26.17 13.25
C HIS A 327 -57.01 -25.40 12.00
N PRO A 328 -56.75 -25.88 10.78
CA PRO A 328 -57.01 -25.12 9.55
C PRO A 328 -58.50 -24.81 9.35
N ALA A 329 -59.40 -25.64 9.87
CA ALA A 329 -60.85 -25.44 9.78
C ALA A 329 -61.39 -24.29 10.64
N LEU A 330 -60.58 -23.73 11.55
CA LEU A 330 -60.97 -22.59 12.39
C LEU A 330 -60.67 -21.22 11.74
N TYR A 331 -60.07 -21.21 10.55
CA TYR A 331 -59.59 -19.99 9.89
C TYR A 331 -60.14 -19.88 8.47
N ASP A 332 -60.66 -18.70 8.10
CA ASP A 332 -61.23 -18.43 6.77
C ASP A 332 -60.16 -18.37 5.66
N HIS A 333 -58.91 -18.14 6.04
CA HIS A 333 -57.76 -18.01 5.15
C HIS A 333 -56.45 -18.32 5.90
N ALA A 334 -55.42 -18.74 5.16
CA ALA A 334 -54.08 -18.88 5.70
C ALA A 334 -53.52 -17.52 6.17
N PRO A 335 -52.60 -17.50 7.16
CA PRO A 335 -51.91 -16.28 7.57
C PRO A 335 -51.26 -15.58 6.39
N LYS A 336 -51.20 -14.24 6.42
CA LYS A 336 -50.54 -13.44 5.37
C LYS A 336 -49.09 -13.89 5.21
N ASN A 337 -48.63 -13.96 3.96
CA ASN A 337 -47.24 -14.30 3.65
C ASN A 337 -46.29 -13.31 4.33
N PHE A 338 -45.40 -13.83 5.16
CA PHE A 338 -44.27 -13.09 5.68
C PHE A 338 -43.14 -13.11 4.65
N THR A 339 -42.64 -11.93 4.30
CA THR A 339 -41.50 -11.79 3.39
C THR A 339 -40.27 -11.44 4.23
N PRO A 340 -39.28 -12.33 4.36
CA PRO A 340 -38.08 -12.02 5.13
C PRO A 340 -37.37 -10.78 4.58
N GLN A 341 -36.97 -9.90 5.48
CA GLN A 341 -36.24 -8.68 5.14
C GLN A 341 -34.76 -8.90 5.41
N TYR A 342 -33.90 -8.41 4.51
CA TYR A 342 -32.46 -8.64 4.56
C TYR A 342 -31.68 -7.35 4.42
N GLU A 343 -30.63 -7.23 5.23
CA GLU A 343 -29.58 -6.23 5.12
C GLU A 343 -28.39 -6.85 4.39
N TYR A 344 -27.70 -6.02 3.62
CA TYR A 344 -26.47 -6.42 2.94
C TYR A 344 -25.30 -5.69 3.59
N TRP A 345 -24.23 -6.44 3.84
CA TRP A 345 -23.05 -5.94 4.52
C TRP A 345 -21.81 -6.26 3.69
N LEU A 346 -20.95 -5.27 3.46
CA LEU A 346 -19.64 -5.47 2.89
C LEU A 346 -18.67 -5.86 4.00
N SER A 347 -17.99 -6.99 3.84
CA SER A 347 -17.03 -7.54 4.79
C SER A 347 -15.74 -7.95 4.10
N LEU A 348 -14.66 -8.06 4.86
CA LEU A 348 -13.44 -8.72 4.41
C LEU A 348 -13.57 -10.24 4.41
N THR A 349 -13.06 -10.88 3.36
CA THR A 349 -12.78 -12.32 3.35
C THR A 349 -11.57 -12.62 4.25
N ASN A 350 -11.26 -13.91 4.44
CA ASN A 350 -10.03 -14.31 5.11
C ASN A 350 -8.78 -13.76 4.41
N LEU A 351 -8.79 -13.73 3.07
CA LEU A 351 -7.69 -13.18 2.28
C LEU A 351 -7.53 -11.67 2.53
N GLY A 352 -8.63 -10.91 2.54
CA GLY A 352 -8.62 -9.48 2.83
C GLY A 352 -8.10 -9.18 4.25
N LYS A 353 -8.50 -10.00 5.24
CA LYS A 353 -8.00 -9.89 6.63
C LYS A 353 -6.52 -10.19 6.73
N GLN A 354 -6.07 -11.30 6.12
CA GLN A 354 -4.65 -11.67 6.06
C GLN A 354 -3.81 -10.57 5.41
N PHE A 355 -4.34 -9.92 4.36
CA PHE A 355 -3.65 -8.80 3.73
C PHE A 355 -3.51 -7.58 4.65
N VAL A 356 -4.57 -7.20 5.37
CA VAL A 356 -4.50 -6.11 6.35
C VAL A 356 -3.51 -6.43 7.46
N GLU A 357 -3.55 -7.63 8.01
CA GLU A 357 -2.62 -8.09 9.04
C GLU A 357 -1.18 -8.07 8.54
N TRP A 358 -0.96 -8.53 7.30
CA TRP A 358 0.35 -8.48 6.68
C TRP A 358 0.86 -7.05 6.48
N VAL A 359 0.04 -6.07 6.08
CA VAL A 359 0.53 -4.68 6.00
C VAL A 359 0.78 -4.11 7.41
N GLU A 360 -0.09 -4.41 8.39
CA GLU A 360 -0.01 -3.86 9.74
C GLU A 360 1.08 -4.52 10.62
N GLU A 361 1.51 -5.75 10.35
CA GLU A 361 2.53 -6.44 11.14
C GLU A 361 3.91 -5.77 11.01
N GLU A 362 4.23 -5.19 9.85
CA GLU A 362 5.44 -4.36 9.68
C GLU A 362 5.39 -3.08 10.53
N THR A 363 4.19 -2.59 10.89
CA THR A 363 4.03 -1.41 11.76
C THR A 363 4.00 -1.73 13.25
N ARG A 364 4.01 -3.02 13.62
CA ARG A 364 4.01 -3.48 15.02
C ARG A 364 5.40 -3.86 15.53
N GLN A 365 6.37 -3.98 14.63
CA GLN A 365 7.80 -4.18 14.92
C GLN A 365 8.51 -2.83 14.86
#